data_AF-A0A7J2V146-F1
#
_entry.id   AF-A0A7J2V146-F1
#
_cell.length_a   1.000
_cell.length_b   1.000
_cell.length_c   1.000
_cell.angle_alpha   90.00
_cell.angle_beta   90.00
_cell.angle_gamma   90.00
#
_symmetry.space_group_name_H-M   'P 1'
#
loop_
_entity.id
_entity.type
_entity.pdbx_description
1 polymer ?
#
loop_
_entity_poly.entity_id
_entity_poly.type
_entity_poly.pdbx_seq_one_letter_code
_entity_poly.pdbx_strand_id
1 'polypeptide(L)' 'VKDIAGRPGGKFLLIVRGEEDMLSLVIAGVAGYGDSLLYGVPGRGVSVIIIDRYIRSLALDLMKEILGEDFTRYFG' A
#
# COMPACT_ATOMS: atom_id res chain seq x y z
N VAL A 1 15.81 -14.80 7.75
CA VAL A 1 14.80 -14.95 8.83
C VAL A 1 14.18 -13.60 9.13
N LYS A 2 12.89 -13.41 8.80
CA LYS A 2 11.92 -12.68 9.64
C LYS A 2 10.51 -12.83 9.07
N ASP A 3 9.71 -13.58 9.82
CA ASP A 3 8.26 -13.76 9.73
C ASP A 3 7.50 -12.44 9.75
N ILE A 4 6.37 -12.38 9.03
CA ILE A 4 5.26 -11.50 9.39
C ILE A 4 3.93 -12.25 9.18
N ALA A 5 3.44 -12.83 10.28
CA ALA A 5 2.01 -12.99 10.52
C ALA A 5 1.48 -11.66 11.09
N GLY A 6 0.44 -11.07 10.48
CA GLY A 6 -0.15 -9.82 10.93
C GLY A 6 -1.54 -10.02 11.53
N ARG A 7 -1.63 -10.01 12.87
CA ARG A 7 -2.85 -9.75 13.68
C ARG A 7 -2.94 -8.23 13.98
N PRO A 8 -4.08 -7.72 14.52
CA PRO A 8 -4.38 -6.28 14.52
C PRO A 8 -3.34 -5.46 15.29
N GLY A 9 -2.86 -4.37 14.68
CA GLY A 9 -1.77 -3.52 15.19
C GLY A 9 -0.40 -3.71 14.52
N GLY A 10 -0.32 -4.57 13.49
CA GLY A 10 0.91 -4.80 12.73
C GLY A 10 1.29 -3.61 11.84
N LYS A 11 2.53 -3.13 11.94
CA LYS A 11 3.11 -2.18 10.99
C LYS A 11 3.25 -2.87 9.63
N PHE A 12 2.61 -2.32 8.61
CA PHE A 12 2.72 -2.77 7.23
C PHE A 12 4.00 -2.20 6.62
N LEU A 13 4.94 -3.07 6.26
CA LEU A 13 6.15 -2.66 5.55
C LEU A 13 5.88 -2.74 4.05
N LEU A 14 5.56 -1.60 3.44
CA LEU A 14 5.52 -1.48 1.98
C LEU A 14 6.95 -1.23 1.50
N ILE A 15 7.50 -2.18 0.75
CA ILE A 15 8.81 -2.06 0.15
C ILE A 15 8.60 -1.68 -1.31
N VAL A 16 8.92 -0.44 -1.68
CA VAL A 16 8.90 0.01 -3.07
C VAL A 16 10.29 -0.22 -3.66
N ARG A 17 10.41 -1.19 -4.58
CA ARG A 17 11.65 -1.56 -5.27
C ARG A 17 11.50 -1.63 -6.81
N GLY A 18 10.30 -1.47 -7.36
CA GLY A 18 10.06 -1.44 -8.81
C GLY A 18 8.74 -0.78 -9.22
N GLU A 19 8.49 -0.75 -10.53
CA GLU A 19 7.30 -0.14 -11.15
C GLU A 19 5.97 -0.77 -10.65
N GLU A 20 5.97 -2.08 -10.39
CA GLU A 20 4.81 -2.81 -9.88
C GLU A 20 4.42 -2.38 -8.45
N ASP A 21 5.40 -2.04 -7.62
CA ASP A 21 5.16 -1.54 -6.26
C ASP A 21 4.52 -0.15 -6.29
N MET A 22 4.90 0.66 -7.28
CA MET A 22 4.37 2.00 -7.47
C MET A 22 2.91 1.96 -7.95
N LEU A 23 2.58 1.03 -8.85
CA LEU A 23 1.19 0.80 -9.25
C LEU A 23 0.33 0.38 -8.05
N SER A 24 0.83 -0.54 -7.23
CA SER A 24 0.13 -1.01 -6.03
C SER A 24 -0.15 0.11 -5.03
N LEU A 25 0.80 1.04 -4.90
CA LEU A 25 0.66 2.24 -4.06
C LEU A 25 -0.45 3.17 -4.58
N VAL A 26 -0.52 3.39 -5.89
CA VAL A 26 -1.59 4.18 -6.52
C VAL A 26 -2.94 3.51 -6.27
N ILE A 27 -3.05 2.19 -6.48
CA ILE A 27 -4.31 1.47 -6.23
C ILE A 27 -4.75 1.59 -4.77
N ALA A 28 -3.82 1.51 -3.81
CA ALA A 28 -4.15 1.72 -2.39
C ALA A 28 -4.67 3.14 -2.08
N GLY A 29 -4.28 4.15 -2.87
CA GLY A 29 -4.78 5.52 -2.75
C GLY A 29 -6.18 5.73 -3.34
N VAL A 30 -6.56 4.94 -4.35
CA VAL A 30 -7.82 5.10 -5.11
C VAL A 30 -8.91 4.13 -4.67
N ALA A 31 -8.54 2.93 -4.22
CA ALA A 31 -9.48 1.88 -3.85
C ALA A 31 -10.43 2.30 -2.71
N GLY A 32 -11.63 1.72 -2.72
CA GLY A 32 -12.65 1.97 -1.72
C GLY A 32 -12.26 1.39 -0.36
N TYR A 33 -12.81 1.96 0.71
CA TYR A 33 -12.62 1.39 2.05
C TYR A 33 -13.28 0.02 2.16
N GLY A 34 -12.53 -0.97 2.66
CA GLY A 34 -12.94 -2.37 2.72
C GLY A 34 -12.54 -3.19 1.50
N ASP A 35 -12.07 -2.55 0.42
CA ASP A 35 -11.54 -3.28 -0.73
C ASP A 35 -10.25 -4.03 -0.35
N SER A 36 -9.98 -5.12 -1.08
CA SER A 36 -8.78 -5.93 -0.88
C SER A 36 -7.80 -5.71 -2.02
N LEU A 37 -6.59 -5.27 -1.68
CA LEU A 37 -5.46 -5.21 -2.60
C LEU A 37 -4.63 -6.48 -2.46
N LEU A 38 -4.51 -7.24 -3.54
CA LEU A 38 -3.64 -8.41 -3.61
C LEU A 38 -2.36 -8.04 -4.34
N TYR A 39 -1.22 -8.34 -3.74
CA TYR A 39 0.09 -8.04 -4.28
C TYR A 39 1.02 -9.25 -4.21
N GLY A 40 1.67 -9.59 -5.31
CA GLY A 40 2.64 -10.68 -5.38
C GLY A 40 3.98 -10.22 -4.81
N VAL A 41 4.54 -10.98 -3.87
CA VAL A 41 5.90 -10.75 -3.36
C VAL A 41 6.82 -11.81 -3.94
N PRO A 42 7.78 -11.44 -4.82
CA PRO A 42 8.70 -12.39 -5.43
C PRO A 42 9.39 -13.27 -4.39
N GLY A 43 9.27 -14.59 -4.56
CA GLY A 43 9.84 -15.59 -3.64
C GLY A 43 9.18 -15.70 -2.27
N ARG A 44 8.05 -15.01 -2.01
CA ARG A 44 7.32 -15.04 -0.72
C ARG A 44 5.82 -15.30 -0.84
N GLY A 45 5.25 -15.29 -2.05
CA GLY A 45 3.83 -15.60 -2.29
C GLY A 45 3.00 -14.34 -2.53
N VAL A 46 1.78 -14.29 -2.00
CA VAL A 46 0.84 -13.17 -2.18
C VAL A 46 0.51 -12.53 -0.83
N SER A 47 0.52 -11.21 -0.79
CA SER A 47 0.05 -10.39 0.34
C SER A 47 -1.35 -9.86 0.03
N VAL A 48 -2.24 -9.87 1.02
CA VAL A 48 -3.59 -9.28 0.92
C VAL A 48 -3.69 -8.15 1.94
N ILE A 49 -4.04 -6.95 1.47
CA ILE A 49 -4.17 -5.75 2.29
C ILE A 49 -5.61 -5.27 2.18
N ILE A 50 -6.26 -5.04 3.31
CA ILE A 50 -7.57 -4.40 3.35
C ILE A 50 -7.36 -2.89 3.38
N ILE A 51 -8.02 -2.18 2.47
CA ILE A 51 -7.91 -0.73 2.37
C ILE A 51 -8.74 -0.08 3.47
N ASP A 52 -8.06 0.56 4.41
CA ASP A 52 -8.66 1.38 5.44
C ASP A 52 -8.15 2.84 5.35
N ARG A 53 -8.60 3.69 6.27
CA ARG A 53 -8.17 5.10 6.29
C ARG A 53 -6.66 5.25 6.49
N TYR A 54 -6.06 4.37 7.29
CA TYR A 54 -4.64 4.42 7.59
C TYR A 54 -3.81 4.03 6.37
N ILE A 55 -4.13 2.90 5.73
CA ILE A 55 -3.45 2.43 4.51
C ILE A 55 -3.57 3.46 3.39
N ARG A 56 -4.77 4.04 3.21
CA ARG A 56 -4.98 5.07 2.19
C ARG A 56 -4.16 6.34 2.46
N SER A 57 -4.16 6.82 3.70
CA SER A 57 -3.33 7.98 4.08
C SER A 57 -1.86 7.68 3.84
N LEU A 58 -1.38 6.54 4.32
CA LEU A 58 0.00 6.10 4.13
C LEU A 58 0.36 6.01 2.64
N ALA A 59 -0.54 5.51 1.81
CA ALA A 59 -0.32 5.41 0.38
C ALA A 59 -0.16 6.78 -0.28
N LEU A 60 -1.06 7.73 0.05
CA LEU A 60 -1.02 9.09 -0.48
C LEU A 60 0.22 9.86 0.00
N ASP A 61 0.61 9.69 1.27
CA ASP A 61 1.81 10.30 1.85
C ASP A 61 3.08 9.79 1.16
N LEU A 62 3.18 8.48 0.94
CA LEU A 62 4.31 7.87 0.21
C LEU A 62 4.33 8.32 -1.26
N MET A 63 3.18 8.42 -1.94
CA MET A 63 3.14 8.96 -3.30
C MET A 63 3.62 10.40 -3.35
N LYS A 64 3.24 11.21 -2.37
CA LYS A 64 3.72 12.60 -2.26
C LYS A 64 5.23 12.68 -2.03
N GLU A 65 5.79 11.79 -1.21
CA GLU A 65 7.24 11.72 -1.00
C GLU A 65 7.99 11.29 -2.27
N ILE A 66 7.47 10.30 -3.01
CA ILE A 66 8.13 9.73 -4.19
C ILE A 66 7.99 10.63 -5.42
N LEU A 67 6.80 11.20 -5.66
CA LEU A 67 6.46 11.93 -6.87
C LEU A 67 6.52 13.46 -6.70
N GLY A 68 6.57 13.95 -5.46
CA GLY A 68 6.59 15.38 -5.16
C GLY A 68 5.25 16.09 -5.34
N GLU A 69 4.14 15.36 -5.51
CA GLU A 69 2.81 15.91 -5.76
C GLU A 69 1.78 15.42 -4.73
N ASP A 70 0.82 16.29 -4.39
CA ASP A 70 -0.21 15.97 -3.41
C ASP A 70 -1.43 15.31 -4.04
N PHE A 71 -1.44 13.98 -4.03
CA PHE A 71 -2.49 13.17 -4.65
C PHE A 71 -3.82 13.14 -3.87
N THR A 72 -3.85 13.66 -2.64
CA THR A 72 -5.12 13.80 -1.89
C THR A 72 -6.14 14.65 -2.65
N ARG A 73 -5.68 15.57 -3.50
CA ARG A 73 -6.54 16.45 -4.32
C ARG A 73 -7.28 15.74 -5.44
N TYR A 74 -6.77 14.60 -5.90
CA TYR A 74 -7.34 13.83 -7.01
C TYR A 74 -8.24 12.70 -6.54
N PHE A 75 -7.97 12.19 -5.32
CA PHE A 75 -8.63 11.00 -4.80
C PHE A 75 -9.47 11.26 -3.55
N GLY A 76 -9.35 12.44 -2.93
CA GLY A 76 -10.09 12.83 -1.72
C GLY A 76 -11.60 12.88 -1.89
#